data_AF-A0A967ZJ22-F1
#
_entry.id   AF-A0A967ZJ22-F1
#
_cell.length_a   1.000
_cell.length_b   1.000
_cell.length_c   1.000
_cell.angle_alpha   90.00
_cell.angle_beta   90.00
_cell.angle_gamma   90.00
#
_symmetry.space_group_name_H-M   'P 1'
#
loop_
_entity.id
_entity.type
_entity.pdbx_description
1 polymer ?
#
loop_
_entity_poly.entity_id
_entity_poly.type
_entity_poly.pdbx_seq_one_letter_code
_entity_poly.pdbx_strand_id
1 'polypeptide(L)'
;MDTTTIDVEAGHLYLGPIEGGEGEHLVYEAADLTTHGVIVGMTGSGKTGLGIILLEEALLQGIPTLVIDPKGDMGNLLLTFPDLAPADFRPWINEGQAERDGVTPDELAASTAAMWERGLAGSGIGRDRIARLRERADFTIYTPGSSA
;
A
#
# COMPACT_ATOMS: atom_id res chain seq x y z
N MET A 1 -17.02 -14.79 -1.92
CA MET A 1 -16.79 -14.77 -0.47
C MET A 1 -16.89 -13.31 -0.07
N ASP A 2 -17.72 -13.01 0.92
CA ASP A 2 -17.82 -11.68 1.50
C ASP A 2 -16.48 -11.39 2.17
N THR A 3 -15.57 -10.71 1.47
CA THR A 3 -14.23 -10.39 2.00
C THR A 3 -14.39 -9.21 2.93
N THR A 4 -14.71 -9.52 4.19
CA THR A 4 -14.64 -8.55 5.27
C THR A 4 -13.23 -7.98 5.31
N THR A 5 -13.12 -6.66 5.19
CA THR A 5 -11.87 -5.95 5.34
C THR A 5 -11.22 -6.29 6.67
N ILE A 6 -9.91 -6.59 6.67
CA ILE A 6 -9.12 -6.84 7.89
C ILE A 6 -9.24 -5.61 8.80
N ASP A 7 -9.78 -5.84 9.99
CA ASP A 7 -9.85 -4.86 11.05
C ASP A 7 -8.74 -5.14 12.07
N VAL A 8 -8.04 -4.08 12.49
CA VAL A 8 -6.86 -4.18 13.34
C VAL A 8 -7.15 -3.39 14.61
N GLU A 9 -6.97 -4.04 15.77
CA GLU A 9 -7.19 -3.42 17.07
C GLU A 9 -6.31 -2.17 17.24
N ALA A 10 -6.81 -1.20 18.00
CA ALA A 10 -6.06 0.00 18.35
C ALA A 10 -4.70 -0.36 18.96
N GLY A 11 -3.64 0.33 18.52
CA GLY A 11 -2.27 0.08 19.00
C GLY A 11 -1.59 -1.14 18.37
N HIS A 12 -2.21 -1.80 17.39
CA HIS A 12 -1.65 -2.95 16.71
C HIS A 12 -1.41 -2.70 15.22
N LEU A 13 -0.46 -3.43 14.64
CA LEU A 13 -0.05 -3.33 13.24
C LEU A 13 -0.22 -4.69 12.55
N TYR A 14 -0.99 -4.75 11.46
CA TYR A 14 -1.09 -5.95 10.64
C TYR A 14 0.15 -6.11 9.73
N LEU A 15 0.83 -7.25 9.81
CA LEU A 15 2.07 -7.53 9.05
C LEU A 15 1.91 -8.55 7.93
N GLY A 16 0.71 -9.11 7.74
CA GLY A 16 0.43 -10.10 6.71
C GLY A 16 -0.12 -11.42 7.25
N PRO A 17 -0.48 -12.36 6.36
CA PRO A 17 -0.90 -13.70 6.75
C PRO A 17 0.27 -14.55 7.27
N ILE A 18 -0.02 -15.48 8.18
CA ILE A 18 0.95 -16.48 8.66
C ILE A 18 0.93 -17.68 7.71
N GLU A 19 2.10 -18.07 7.21
CA GLU A 19 2.23 -19.24 6.33
C GLU A 19 1.84 -20.52 7.08
N GLY A 20 0.91 -21.30 6.52
CA GLY A 20 0.42 -22.54 7.12
C GLY A 20 -0.61 -22.35 8.25
N GLY A 21 -0.90 -21.11 8.65
CA GLY A 21 -2.06 -20.78 9.48
C GLY A 21 -3.30 -20.68 8.59
N GLU A 22 -4.36 -21.42 8.92
CA GLU A 22 -5.63 -21.37 8.17
C GLU A 22 -6.32 -20.00 8.37
N GLY A 23 -5.89 -18.98 7.63
CA GLY A 23 -6.44 -17.63 7.72
C GLY A 23 -5.94 -16.82 8.93
N GLU A 24 -4.88 -17.26 9.61
CA GLU A 24 -4.27 -16.50 10.69
C GLU A 24 -3.44 -15.32 10.15
N HIS A 25 -3.51 -14.20 10.86
CA HIS A 25 -2.82 -12.96 10.54
C HIS A 25 -1.76 -12.65 11.60
N LEU A 26 -0.58 -12.23 11.16
CA LEU A 26 0.43 -11.69 12.05
C LEU A 26 0.06 -10.25 12.39
N VAL A 27 -0.24 -10.02 13.66
CA VAL A 27 -0.51 -8.71 14.22
C VAL A 27 0.55 -8.42 15.28
N TYR A 28 1.11 -7.21 15.27
CA TYR A 28 2.22 -6.81 16.11
C TYR A 28 1.86 -5.60 16.96
N GLU A 29 2.25 -5.58 18.24
CA GLU A 29 2.01 -4.44 19.12
C GLU A 29 2.91 -3.26 18.72
N ALA A 30 2.31 -2.10 18.42
CA ALA A 30 3.07 -0.93 18.02
C ALA A 30 4.01 -0.42 19.13
N ALA A 31 3.66 -0.68 20.40
CA ALA A 31 4.46 -0.31 21.57
C ALA A 31 5.84 -1.00 21.60
N ASP A 32 5.97 -2.16 20.96
CA ASP A 32 7.24 -2.89 20.85
C ASP A 32 8.22 -2.19 19.88
N LEU A 33 7.75 -1.30 19.01
CA LEU A 33 8.58 -0.56 18.04
C LEU A 33 9.10 0.79 18.56
N THR A 34 9.02 1.06 19.86
CA THR A 34 9.40 2.36 20.46
C THR A 34 10.91 2.55 20.67
N THR A 35 11.70 1.48 20.56
CA THR A 35 13.17 1.56 20.69
C THR A 35 13.81 1.71 19.32
N HIS A 36 14.00 0.61 18.58
CA HIS A 36 14.54 0.59 17.22
C HIS A 36 14.10 -0.71 16.52
N GLY A 37 13.84 -0.66 15.22
CA GLY A 37 13.58 -1.83 14.38
C GLY A 37 14.55 -1.87 13.19
N VAL A 38 14.85 -3.08 12.70
CA VAL A 38 15.65 -3.27 11.49
C VAL A 38 15.02 -4.32 10.59
N ILE A 39 14.84 -3.97 9.31
CA ILE A 39 14.35 -4.89 8.28
C ILE A 39 15.55 -5.27 7.40
N VAL A 40 15.94 -6.55 7.45
CA VAL A 40 17.07 -7.10 6.68
C VAL A 40 16.62 -8.16 5.68
N GLY A 41 17.36 -8.30 4.59
CA GLY A 41 17.02 -9.23 3.50
C GLY A 41 17.66 -8.84 2.17
N MET A 42 17.73 -9.78 1.22
CA MET A 42 18.29 -9.55 -0.11
C MET A 42 17.32 -8.75 -1.01
N THR A 43 17.80 -8.21 -2.13
CA THR A 43 16.90 -7.57 -3.12
C THR A 43 15.83 -8.57 -3.58
N GLY A 44 14.59 -8.11 -3.71
CA GLY A 44 13.45 -8.99 -4.03
C GLY A 44 12.85 -9.74 -2.84
N SER A 45 13.42 -9.65 -1.63
CA SER A 45 12.88 -10.35 -0.45
C SER A 45 11.69 -9.66 0.23
N GLY A 46 11.12 -8.63 -0.38
CA GLY A 46 9.95 -7.92 0.17
C GLY A 46 10.22 -6.83 1.22
N LYS A 47 11.48 -6.45 1.49
CA LYS A 47 11.80 -5.41 2.51
C LYS A 47 11.02 -4.10 2.33
N THR A 48 11.00 -3.57 1.10
CA THR A 48 10.28 -2.32 0.78
C THR A 48 8.78 -2.50 0.96
N GLY A 49 8.24 -3.66 0.57
CA GLY A 49 6.82 -4.00 0.78
C GLY A 49 6.44 -4.04 2.25
N LEU A 50 7.25 -4.73 3.09
CA LEU A 50 7.04 -4.74 4.55
C LEU A 50 7.14 -3.34 5.15
N GLY A 51 8.07 -2.51 4.68
CA GLY A 51 8.18 -1.11 5.10
C GLY A 51 6.93 -0.30 4.77
N ILE A 52 6.38 -0.46 3.55
CA ILE A 52 5.13 0.21 3.14
C ILE A 52 3.96 -0.24 4.04
N ILE A 53 3.82 -1.55 4.26
CA ILE A 53 2.79 -2.10 5.16
C ILE A 53 2.91 -1.46 6.55
N LEU A 54 4.10 -1.48 7.16
CA LEU A 54 4.32 -0.88 8.48
C LEU A 54 3.93 0.61 8.53
N LEU A 55 4.22 1.37 7.47
CA LEU A 55 3.86 2.78 7.39
C LEU A 55 2.34 2.96 7.27
N GLU A 56 1.67 2.19 6.41
CA GLU A 56 0.21 2.22 6.27
C GLU A 56 -0.49 1.86 7.58
N GLU A 57 -0.02 0.82 8.27
CA GLU A 57 -0.55 0.42 9.58
C GLU A 57 -0.32 1.50 10.65
N ALA A 58 0.89 2.06 10.73
CA ALA A 58 1.19 3.13 11.68
C ALA A 58 0.26 4.34 11.47
N LEU A 59 0.06 4.74 10.22
CA LEU A 59 -0.84 5.85 9.87
C LEU A 59 -2.31 5.52 10.19
N LEU A 60 -2.77 4.29 9.94
CA LEU A 60 -4.11 3.84 10.34
C LEU A 60 -4.31 3.88 11.86
N GLN A 61 -3.25 3.62 12.63
CA GLN A 61 -3.23 3.75 14.10
C GLN A 61 -3.05 5.19 14.59
N GLY A 62 -2.98 6.18 13.68
CA GLY A 62 -2.78 7.59 14.02
C GLY A 62 -1.38 7.94 14.50
N ILE A 63 -0.39 7.10 14.18
CA ILE A 63 1.02 7.33 14.49
C ILE A 63 1.65 8.12 13.34
N PRO A 64 2.12 9.36 13.56
CA PRO A 64 2.73 10.15 12.50
C PRO A 64 4.09 9.57 12.08
N THR A 65 4.35 9.54 10.78
CA THR A 65 5.57 8.96 10.21
C THR A 65 6.41 10.01 9.48
N LEU A 66 7.71 10.06 9.77
CA LEU A 66 8.70 10.79 8.97
C LEU A 66 9.61 9.78 8.28
N VAL A 67 9.69 9.83 6.96
CA VAL A 67 10.43 8.85 6.16
C VAL A 67 11.57 9.52 5.41
N ILE A 68 12.79 9.02 5.61
CA ILE A 68 13.97 9.42 4.83
C ILE A 68 14.17 8.36 3.75
N ASP A 69 13.84 8.73 2.52
CA ASP A 69 13.85 7.80 1.40
C ASP A 69 14.87 8.21 0.33
N PRO A 70 16.10 7.67 0.39
CA PRO A 70 17.11 7.95 -0.63
C PRO A 70 16.83 7.25 -1.97
N LYS A 71 15.89 6.30 -2.03
CA LYS A 71 15.56 5.56 -3.25
C LYS A 71 14.38 6.17 -4.01
N GLY A 72 13.49 6.87 -3.32
CA GLY A 72 12.27 7.46 -3.88
C GLY A 72 11.11 6.46 -4.02
N ASP A 73 11.24 5.26 -3.45
CA ASP A 73 10.22 4.21 -3.53
C ASP A 73 8.98 4.49 -2.66
N MET A 74 9.11 5.33 -1.62
CA MET A 74 8.03 5.64 -0.67
C MET A 74 6.98 6.58 -1.26
N GLY A 75 7.26 7.19 -2.41
CA GLY A 75 6.24 7.92 -3.19
C GLY A 75 5.06 7.03 -3.61
N ASN A 76 5.25 5.70 -3.63
CA ASN A 76 4.18 4.74 -3.91
C ASN A 76 3.02 4.79 -2.90
N LEU A 77 3.22 5.32 -1.68
CA LEU A 77 2.14 5.53 -0.71
C LEU A 77 1.04 6.48 -1.23
N LEU A 78 1.37 7.36 -2.19
CA LEU A 78 0.40 8.26 -2.81
C LEU A 78 -0.42 7.59 -3.92
N LEU A 79 -0.07 6.37 -4.34
CA LEU A 79 -0.81 5.58 -5.33
C LEU A 79 -1.90 4.73 -4.67
N THR A 80 -2.52 5.27 -3.62
CA THR A 80 -3.64 4.65 -2.90
C THR A 80 -4.94 5.28 -3.38
N PHE A 81 -5.73 4.52 -4.15
CA PHE A 81 -6.97 4.99 -4.77
C PHE A 81 -8.20 4.36 -4.08
N PRO A 82 -8.94 5.10 -3.24
CA PRO A 82 -10.10 4.56 -2.52
C PRO A 82 -11.19 4.01 -3.44
N ASP A 83 -11.44 4.71 -4.55
CA ASP A 83 -12.47 4.35 -5.52
C ASP A 83 -11.99 3.34 -6.56
N LEU A 84 -10.71 2.93 -6.51
CA LEU A 84 -10.06 2.02 -7.47
C LEU A 84 -10.62 2.18 -8.89
N ALA A 85 -10.87 3.42 -9.32
CA ALA A 85 -11.59 3.68 -10.55
C ALA A 85 -10.57 3.65 -11.70
N PRO A 86 -10.91 3.14 -12.89
CA PRO A 86 -9.98 3.17 -14.03
C PRO A 86 -9.36 4.54 -14.30
N ALA A 87 -10.13 5.62 -14.05
CA ALA A 87 -9.67 7.00 -14.17
C ALA A 87 -8.52 7.37 -13.22
N ASP A 88 -8.44 6.76 -12.03
CA ASP A 88 -7.36 6.99 -11.08
C ASP A 88 -6.04 6.38 -11.56
N PHE A 89 -6.12 5.26 -12.28
CA PHE A 89 -4.96 4.56 -12.84
C PHE A 89 -4.49 5.16 -14.16
N ARG A 90 -5.41 5.74 -14.94
CA ARG A 90 -5.15 6.21 -16.31
C ARG A 90 -3.94 7.16 -16.44
N PRO A 91 -3.68 8.12 -15.53
CA PRO A 91 -2.50 8.99 -15.59
C PRO A 91 -1.16 8.24 -15.45
N TRP A 92 -1.20 7.05 -14.85
CA TRP A 92 -0.03 6.22 -14.54
C TRP A 92 0.19 5.10 -15.56
N ILE A 93 -0.73 4.93 -16.51
CA ILE A 93 -0.61 3.93 -17.57
C ILE A 93 0.45 4.34 -18.59
N ASN A 94 1.34 3.40 -18.91
CA ASN A 94 2.30 3.54 -19.98
C ASN A 94 1.64 3.23 -21.34
N GLU A 95 1.49 4.24 -22.19
CA GLU A 95 0.85 4.09 -23.50
C GLU A 95 1.59 3.12 -24.42
N GLY A 96 2.93 3.09 -24.37
CA GLY A 96 3.73 2.13 -25.13
C GLY A 96 3.54 0.68 -24.66
N GLN A 97 3.14 0.44 -23.41
CA GLN A 97 2.73 -0.90 -22.96
C GLN A 97 1.38 -1.28 -23.56
N ALA A 98 0.42 -0.36 -23.55
CA ALA A 98 -0.90 -0.59 -24.14
C ALA A 98 -0.78 -0.95 -25.64
N GLU A 99 0.07 -0.22 -26.38
CA GLU A 99 0.36 -0.53 -27.78
C GLU A 99 0.95 -1.94 -27.98
N ARG A 100 1.93 -2.34 -27.17
CA ARG A 100 2.54 -3.68 -27.24
C ARG A 100 1.55 -4.80 -26.95
N ASP A 101 0.61 -4.54 -26.05
CA ASP A 101 -0.43 -5.50 -25.65
C ASP A 101 -1.64 -5.49 -26.60
N GLY A 102 -1.67 -4.57 -27.58
CA GLY A 102 -2.76 -4.44 -28.55
C GLY A 102 -4.06 -3.91 -27.96
N VAL A 103 -3.99 -3.16 -26.86
CA VAL A 103 -5.14 -2.56 -26.16
C VAL A 103 -4.99 -1.03 -26.09
N THR A 104 -6.08 -0.33 -25.82
CA THR A 104 -6.04 1.11 -25.57
C THR A 104 -5.52 1.41 -24.14
N PRO A 105 -4.96 2.61 -23.89
CA PRO A 105 -4.57 3.00 -22.54
C PRO A 105 -5.72 2.96 -21.51
N ASP A 106 -6.96 3.24 -21.95
CA ASP A 106 -8.14 3.20 -21.08
C ASP A 106 -8.53 1.75 -20.74
N GLU A 107 -8.41 0.81 -21.69
CA GLU A 107 -8.59 -0.63 -21.42
C GLU A 107 -7.51 -1.17 -20.50
N LEU A 108 -6.25 -0.71 -20.66
CA LEU A 108 -5.16 -1.08 -19.76
C LEU A 108 -5.38 -0.51 -18.35
N ALA A 109 -5.89 0.72 -18.23
CA ALA A 109 -6.27 1.31 -16.94
C ALA A 109 -7.39 0.51 -16.26
N ALA A 110 -8.43 0.14 -17.01
CA ALA A 110 -9.56 -0.63 -16.48
C ALA A 110 -9.16 -2.03 -16.02
N SER A 111 -8.33 -2.73 -16.81
CA SER A 111 -7.82 -4.05 -16.44
C SER A 111 -6.86 -3.99 -15.24
N THR A 112 -6.05 -2.94 -15.14
CA THR A 112 -5.16 -2.69 -13.99
C THR A 112 -5.97 -2.44 -12.72
N ALA A 113 -6.98 -1.56 -12.78
CA ALA A 113 -7.87 -1.28 -11.65
C ALA A 113 -8.55 -2.55 -11.14
N ALA A 114 -9.09 -3.37 -12.05
CA ALA A 114 -9.73 -4.63 -11.71
C ALA A 114 -8.74 -5.66 -11.14
N MET A 115 -7.49 -5.66 -11.61
CA MET A 115 -6.43 -6.51 -11.07
C MET A 115 -6.07 -6.12 -9.64
N TRP A 116 -5.94 -4.82 -9.36
CA TRP A 116 -5.70 -4.29 -8.02
C TRP A 116 -6.85 -4.62 -7.08
N GLU A 117 -8.10 -4.36 -7.48
CA GLU A 117 -9.27 -4.69 -6.66
C GLU A 117 -9.31 -6.17 -6.26
N ARG A 118 -9.05 -7.09 -7.21
CA ARG A 118 -8.99 -8.52 -6.90
C ARG A 118 -7.84 -8.88 -5.97
N GLY A 119 -6.65 -8.32 -6.18
CA GLY A 119 -5.47 -8.60 -5.35
C GLY A 119 -5.64 -8.08 -3.92
N LEU A 120 -6.18 -6.88 -3.77
CA LEU A 120 -6.48 -6.26 -2.48
C LEU A 120 -7.56 -7.05 -1.75
N ALA A 121 -8.67 -7.38 -2.41
CA ALA A 121 -9.72 -8.21 -1.82
C ALA A 121 -9.20 -9.59 -1.41
N GLY A 122 -8.34 -10.22 -2.22
CA GLY A 122 -7.68 -11.48 -1.89
C GLY A 122 -6.75 -11.39 -0.66
N SER A 123 -6.29 -10.19 -0.33
CA SER A 123 -5.48 -9.90 0.86
C SER A 123 -6.33 -9.36 2.03
N GLY A 124 -7.66 -9.38 1.92
CA GLY A 124 -8.57 -8.85 2.94
C GLY A 124 -8.57 -7.33 3.03
N ILE A 125 -8.15 -6.62 1.98
CA ILE A 125 -8.09 -5.15 1.95
C ILE A 125 -9.22 -4.62 1.06
N GLY A 126 -10.23 -4.01 1.69
CA GLY A 126 -11.33 -3.36 0.99
C GLY A 126 -11.10 -1.86 0.76
N ARG A 127 -11.94 -1.29 -0.10
CA ARG A 127 -11.96 0.14 -0.46
C ARG A 127 -12.14 1.05 0.76
N ASP A 128 -12.92 0.62 1.75
CA ASP A 128 -13.16 1.32 3.01
C ASP A 128 -11.86 1.52 3.83
N ARG A 129 -10.93 0.55 3.78
CA ARG A 129 -9.65 0.64 4.48
C ARG A 129 -8.73 1.68 3.84
N ILE A 130 -8.72 1.69 2.50
CA ILE A 130 -7.95 2.65 1.71
C ILE A 130 -8.50 4.06 1.96
N ALA A 131 -9.83 4.22 1.98
CA ALA A 131 -10.48 5.48 2.34
C ALA A 131 -10.08 5.93 3.74
N ARG A 132 -10.16 5.04 4.75
CA ARG A 132 -9.73 5.33 6.13
C ARG A 132 -8.27 5.78 6.21
N LEU A 133 -7.36 5.15 5.48
CA LEU A 133 -5.95 5.57 5.42
C LEU A 133 -5.82 7.01 4.88
N ARG A 134 -6.52 7.32 3.78
CA ARG A 134 -6.51 8.66 3.16
C ARG A 134 -7.15 9.73 4.03
N GLU A 135 -8.15 9.37 4.84
CA GLU A 135 -8.79 10.29 5.79
C GLU A 135 -7.93 10.55 7.03
N ARG A 136 -7.13 9.57 7.45
CA ARG A 136 -6.32 9.63 8.68
C ARG A 136 -4.98 10.36 8.50
N ALA A 137 -4.46 10.41 7.28
CA ALA A 137 -3.11 10.90 7.03
C ALA A 137 -3.03 11.80 5.80
N ASP A 138 -2.37 12.95 5.98
CA ASP A 138 -1.91 13.80 4.89
C ASP A 138 -0.53 13.32 4.42
N PHE A 139 -0.39 13.08 3.12
CA PHE A 139 0.87 12.67 2.51
C PHE A 139 1.56 13.88 1.88
N THR A 140 2.75 14.23 2.38
CA THR A 140 3.56 15.31 1.82
C THR A 140 4.95 14.78 1.45
N ILE A 141 5.37 14.99 0.21
CA ILE A 141 6.72 14.70 -0.26
C ILE A 141 7.51 15.99 -0.32
N TYR A 142 8.66 15.99 0.35
CA TYR A 142 9.66 17.04 0.21
C TYR A 142 10.83 16.52 -0.63
N THR A 143 11.13 17.21 -1.73
CA THR A 143 12.29 16.94 -2.58
C THR A 143 13.27 18.12 -2.48
N PRO A 144 14.21 18.10 -1.51
CA PRO A 144 15.16 19.21 -1.33
C PRO A 144 15.90 19.54 -2.61
N GLY A 145 15.90 20.82 -3.00
CA GLY A 145 16.54 21.29 -4.24
C GLY A 145 15.68 21.16 -5.50
N SER A 146 14.47 20.60 -5.42
CA SER A 146 13.49 20.70 -6.48
C SER A 146 12.93 22.12 -6.56
N SER A 147 12.82 22.65 -7.77
CA SER A 147 12.08 23.89 -8.06
C SER A 147 10.76 23.63 -8.79
N ALA A 148 10.36 22.36 -8.89
CA ALA A 148 9.09 21.93 -9.48
C ALA A 148 7.90 22.36 -8.62
#